data_AF-A0A4Q0ZD96-F1
#
_entry.id   AF-A0A4Q0ZD96-F1
#
_cell.length_a   1.000
_cell.length_b   1.000
_cell.length_c   1.000
_cell.angle_alpha   90.00
_cell.angle_beta   90.00
_cell.angle_gamma   90.00
#
_symmetry.space_group_name_H-M   'P 1'
#
loop_
_entity.id
_entity.type
_entity.pdbx_description
1 polymer ?
#
loop_
_entity_poly.entity_id
_entity_poly.type
_entity_poly.pdbx_seq_one_letter_code
_entity_poly.pdbx_strand_id
1 'polypeptide(L)'
;MILQLILNENFNDSDKIYNYLLSNGSLKKVKNDNNSTISYDDFCLKLKEFSNSKNLDINIINNNEKNENEIDIKKEIQDSEIVEIIDNNKRIDIELIDGTKETHNLSFLKNYYLVEEFSGRKFDFIEKNLFMIPHSNEGKIYNFGNIKKLLKKSKLMPDYSLVLHDNSNDDSKIYIYRYINKELYFLDSFSSLLIVDILDLINNSIKNFLELYNVYFEKENEFIKYENN
;
A
#
# COMPACT_ATOMS: atom_id res chain seq x y z
N MET A 1 17.23 -12.47 -10.78
CA MET A 1 16.54 -11.17 -10.63
C MET A 1 15.88 -10.74 -11.94
N ILE A 2 16.52 -10.02 -12.88
CA ILE A 2 15.83 -9.54 -14.11
C ILE A 2 15.24 -10.68 -14.96
N LEU A 3 16.01 -11.75 -15.19
CA LEU A 3 15.53 -12.93 -15.92
C LEU A 3 14.31 -13.61 -15.27
N GLN A 4 14.23 -13.58 -13.92
CA GLN A 4 13.09 -14.12 -13.19
C GLN A 4 11.87 -13.20 -13.33
N LEU A 5 12.05 -11.88 -13.33
CA LEU A 5 10.95 -10.93 -13.54
C LEU A 5 10.32 -11.12 -14.93
N ILE A 6 11.16 -11.37 -15.95
CA ILE A 6 10.70 -11.57 -17.33
C ILE A 6 10.04 -12.95 -17.50
N LEU A 7 10.67 -14.03 -17.02
CA LEU A 7 10.22 -15.40 -17.29
C LEU A 7 9.19 -15.93 -16.29
N ASN A 8 9.20 -15.48 -15.04
CA ASN A 8 8.36 -16.02 -13.98
C ASN A 8 7.23 -15.05 -13.56
N GLU A 9 7.47 -13.73 -13.65
CA GLU A 9 6.46 -12.72 -13.27
C GLU A 9 5.76 -12.06 -14.48
N ASN A 10 6.09 -12.49 -15.71
CA ASN A 10 5.50 -12.01 -16.97
C ASN A 10 5.63 -10.49 -17.19
N PHE A 11 6.72 -9.87 -16.72
CA PHE A 11 6.97 -8.47 -17.02
C PHE A 11 7.52 -8.34 -18.44
N ASN A 12 6.69 -7.81 -19.34
CA ASN A 12 6.94 -7.78 -20.78
C ASN A 12 7.32 -6.40 -21.33
N ASP A 13 7.38 -5.37 -20.48
CA ASP A 13 7.77 -4.02 -20.87
C ASP A 13 8.82 -3.40 -19.92
N SER A 14 9.66 -2.53 -20.48
CA SER A 14 10.77 -1.91 -19.75
C SER A 14 10.34 -1.02 -18.59
N ASP A 15 9.16 -0.39 -18.68
CA ASP A 15 8.65 0.53 -17.66
C ASP A 15 8.28 -0.22 -16.37
N LYS A 16 7.55 -1.33 -16.47
CA LYS A 16 7.22 -2.18 -15.31
C LYS A 16 8.46 -2.76 -14.65
N ILE A 17 9.42 -3.25 -15.43
CA ILE A 17 10.67 -3.81 -14.89
C ILE A 17 11.46 -2.73 -14.16
N TYR A 18 11.56 -1.53 -14.75
CA TYR A 18 12.26 -0.42 -14.13
C TYR A 18 11.61 0.00 -12.81
N ASN A 19 10.30 0.26 -12.83
CA ASN A 19 9.58 0.74 -11.65
C ASN A 19 9.64 -0.27 -10.49
N TYR A 20 9.55 -1.57 -10.80
CA TYR A 20 9.69 -2.63 -9.79
C TYR A 20 11.09 -2.71 -9.21
N LEU A 21 12.13 -2.62 -10.04
CA LEU A 21 13.51 -2.64 -9.54
C LEU A 21 13.84 -1.35 -8.78
N LEU A 22 13.20 -0.24 -9.12
CA LEU A 22 13.36 1.05 -8.47
C LEU A 22 12.69 1.04 -7.10
N SER A 23 11.45 0.53 -7.02
CA SER A 23 10.71 0.41 -5.75
C SER A 23 11.38 -0.57 -4.79
N ASN A 24 12.05 -1.62 -5.31
CA ASN A 24 12.80 -2.58 -4.51
C ASN A 24 14.25 -2.15 -4.22
N GLY A 25 14.62 -0.89 -4.51
CA GLY A 25 15.97 -0.36 -4.24
C GLY A 25 17.09 -1.11 -4.94
N SER A 26 16.78 -1.84 -6.01
CA SER A 26 17.70 -2.73 -6.73
C SER A 26 18.38 -2.03 -7.91
N LEU A 27 17.87 -0.87 -8.32
CA LEU A 27 18.42 0.00 -9.38
C LEU A 27 19.44 1.01 -8.83
N LYS A 28 20.55 0.52 -8.28
CA LYS A 28 21.64 1.37 -7.78
C LYS A 28 22.81 1.48 -8.76
N LYS A 29 23.35 2.69 -8.97
CA LYS A 29 24.62 2.92 -9.69
C LYS A 29 25.81 2.45 -8.86
N VAL A 30 25.76 2.64 -7.54
CA VAL A 30 26.79 2.23 -6.58
C VAL A 30 26.16 1.39 -5.47
N LYS A 31 26.76 0.24 -5.17
CA LYS A 31 26.18 -0.81 -4.30
C LYS A 31 25.76 -0.32 -2.89
N ASN A 32 26.36 0.76 -2.39
CA ASN A 32 26.16 1.29 -1.05
C ASN A 32 25.67 2.76 -1.01
N ASP A 33 25.30 3.36 -2.15
CA ASP A 33 24.76 4.72 -2.19
C ASP A 33 23.26 4.69 -2.54
N ASN A 34 22.44 5.05 -1.56
CA ASN A 34 20.99 5.06 -1.66
C ASN A 34 20.44 6.21 -2.52
N ASN A 35 21.27 7.19 -2.87
CA ASN A 35 20.91 8.29 -3.76
C ASN A 35 21.38 8.05 -5.21
N SER A 36 22.07 6.94 -5.46
CA SER A 36 22.64 6.64 -6.77
C SER A 36 21.68 5.75 -7.59
N THR A 37 20.73 6.35 -8.31
CA THR A 37 19.79 5.59 -9.14
C THR A 37 20.25 5.57 -10.60
N ILE A 38 20.14 4.43 -11.29
CA ILE A 38 20.34 4.35 -12.75
C ILE A 38 19.18 5.06 -13.42
N SER A 39 19.44 5.95 -14.38
CA SER A 39 18.36 6.64 -15.11
C SER A 39 17.55 5.64 -15.95
N TYR A 40 16.30 5.97 -16.26
CA TYR A 40 15.47 5.10 -17.09
C TYR A 40 16.10 4.83 -18.47
N ASP A 41 16.67 5.87 -19.08
CA ASP A 41 17.32 5.74 -20.39
C ASP A 41 18.56 4.83 -20.32
N ASP A 42 19.40 4.99 -19.29
CA ASP A 42 20.55 4.10 -19.05
C ASP A 42 20.11 2.65 -18.78
N PHE A 43 18.97 2.48 -18.10
CA PHE A 43 18.39 1.18 -17.83
C PHE A 43 17.86 0.53 -19.10
N CYS A 44 17.12 1.25 -19.95
CA CYS A 44 16.59 0.75 -21.21
C CYS A 44 17.71 0.28 -22.14
N LEU A 45 18.83 1.01 -22.18
CA LEU A 45 20.02 0.59 -22.94
C LEU A 45 20.57 -0.76 -22.42
N LYS A 46 20.77 -0.89 -21.11
CA LYS A 46 21.27 -2.13 -20.50
C LYS A 46 20.29 -3.30 -20.62
N LEU A 47 19.00 -3.03 -20.51
CA LEU A 47 17.94 -4.03 -20.67
C LEU A 47 17.90 -4.54 -22.12
N LYS A 48 18.10 -3.66 -23.10
CA LYS A 48 18.19 -4.02 -24.52
C LYS A 48 19.36 -4.95 -24.81
N GLU A 49 20.54 -4.62 -24.29
CA GLU A 49 21.73 -5.48 -24.41
C GLU A 49 21.50 -6.85 -23.77
N PHE A 50 20.91 -6.87 -22.57
CA PHE A 50 20.58 -8.12 -21.86
C PHE A 50 19.57 -8.97 -22.64
N SER A 51 18.47 -8.37 -23.11
CA SER A 51 17.40 -9.04 -23.86
C SER A 51 17.95 -9.68 -25.13
N ASN A 52 18.76 -8.93 -25.88
CA ASN A 52 19.40 -9.43 -27.11
C ASN A 52 20.37 -10.58 -26.82
N SER A 53 21.16 -10.49 -25.74
CA SER A 53 22.11 -11.55 -25.35
C SER A 53 21.44 -12.86 -24.91
N LYS A 54 20.15 -12.79 -24.53
CA LYS A 54 19.36 -13.91 -24.02
C LYS A 54 18.23 -14.35 -24.95
N ASN A 55 18.11 -13.74 -26.13
CA ASN A 55 17.00 -13.93 -27.07
C ASN A 55 15.62 -13.80 -26.38
N LEU A 56 15.48 -12.80 -25.52
CA LEU A 56 14.21 -12.48 -24.86
C LEU A 56 13.47 -11.43 -25.67
N ASP A 57 12.16 -11.61 -25.82
CA ASP A 57 11.27 -10.67 -26.49
C ASP A 57 10.67 -9.72 -25.45
N ILE A 58 11.20 -8.50 -25.35
CA ILE A 58 10.80 -7.49 -24.37
C ILE A 58 10.51 -6.18 -25.12
N ASN A 59 9.37 -5.58 -24.83
CA ASN A 59 9.02 -4.28 -25.39
C ASN A 59 9.78 -3.16 -24.66
N ILE A 60 10.69 -2.48 -25.36
CA ILE A 60 11.46 -1.35 -24.80
C ILE A 60 10.81 -0.04 -25.22
N ILE A 61 10.21 0.63 -24.24
CA ILE A 61 9.51 1.90 -24.43
C ILE A 61 10.52 3.03 -24.22
N ASN A 62 10.95 3.70 -25.30
CA ASN A 62 11.84 4.85 -25.22
C ASN A 62 11.05 6.13 -24.89
N ASN A 63 11.63 7.00 -24.05
CA ASN A 63 11.01 8.26 -23.62
C ASN A 63 10.67 9.24 -24.77
N ASN A 64 11.17 9.03 -25.99
CA ASN A 64 10.92 9.92 -27.13
C ASN A 64 9.50 9.80 -27.74
N GLU A 65 8.66 8.87 -27.28
CA GLU A 65 7.26 8.75 -27.73
C GLU A 65 6.24 9.40 -26.79
N LYS A 66 6.69 10.14 -25.75
CA LYS A 66 5.84 11.02 -24.93
C LYS A 66 6.19 12.49 -25.17
N ASN A 67 6.08 12.95 -26.40
CA ASN A 67 5.94 14.38 -26.69
C ASN A 67 4.50 14.65 -27.11
N GLU A 68 3.73 15.22 -26.18
CA GLU A 68 2.77 16.32 -26.41
C GLU A 68 2.01 16.59 -25.10
N ASN A 69 2.41 17.69 -24.45
CA ASN A 69 1.78 18.43 -23.34
C ASN A 69 2.67 18.58 -22.10
N GLU A 70 3.86 19.17 -22.29
CA GLU A 70 4.42 20.04 -21.26
C GLU A 70 3.51 21.27 -21.12
N ILE A 71 2.61 21.23 -20.13
CA ILE A 71 1.92 22.44 -19.68
C ILE A 71 2.86 23.16 -18.71
N ASP A 72 3.34 24.31 -19.17
CA ASP A 72 4.14 25.29 -18.45
C ASP A 72 3.45 25.68 -17.13
N ILE A 73 3.90 25.14 -16.00
CA ILE A 73 3.33 25.40 -14.65
C ILE A 73 3.83 26.76 -14.15
N LYS A 74 3.51 27.84 -14.88
CA LYS A 74 3.66 29.23 -14.45
C LYS A 74 2.53 30.08 -15.01
N LYS A 75 1.29 29.74 -14.67
CA LYS A 75 0.13 30.64 -14.50
C LYS A 75 -1.13 29.80 -14.50
N GLU A 76 -1.60 29.44 -13.30
CA GLU A 76 -3.00 29.27 -12.90
C GLU A 76 -3.01 28.52 -11.56
N ILE A 77 -2.66 29.26 -10.50
CA ILE A 77 -3.00 28.87 -9.13
C ILE A 77 -4.36 29.49 -8.87
N GLN A 78 -5.42 28.82 -9.31
CA GLN A 78 -6.74 28.93 -8.72
C GLN A 78 -7.34 27.52 -8.66
N ASP A 79 -7.44 27.02 -7.42
CA ASP A 79 -8.24 25.89 -6.96
C ASP A 79 -7.99 24.52 -7.61
N SER A 80 -6.90 23.85 -7.20
CA SER A 80 -6.82 22.39 -7.26
C SER A 80 -5.96 21.83 -6.12
N GLU A 81 -6.44 20.74 -5.54
CA GLU A 81 -5.93 20.05 -4.34
C GLU A 81 -4.40 20.07 -4.21
N ILE A 82 -3.92 20.50 -3.04
CA ILE A 82 -2.53 20.35 -2.61
C ILE A 82 -2.19 18.86 -2.62
N VAL A 83 -1.47 18.41 -3.64
CA VAL A 83 -0.72 17.16 -3.59
C VAL A 83 0.48 17.43 -2.70
N GLU A 84 0.39 17.02 -1.43
CA GLU A 84 1.54 17.08 -0.51
C GLU A 84 2.68 16.26 -1.11
N ILE A 85 3.80 16.93 -1.39
CA ILE A 85 5.06 16.26 -1.71
C ILE A 85 5.45 15.47 -0.46
N ILE A 86 5.42 14.15 -0.57
CA ILE A 86 5.68 13.24 0.55
C ILE A 86 7.18 13.24 0.85
N ASP A 87 7.59 13.97 1.88
CA ASP A 87 8.97 13.89 2.41
C ASP A 87 9.16 12.58 3.19
N ASN A 88 9.95 11.66 2.63
CA ASN A 88 10.22 10.35 3.24
C ASN A 88 11.02 10.45 4.56
N ASN A 89 11.64 11.60 4.85
CA ASN A 89 12.34 11.86 6.10
C ASN A 89 11.46 12.54 7.16
N LYS A 90 10.20 12.85 6.82
CA LYS A 90 9.22 13.40 7.77
C LYS A 90 9.11 12.46 8.98
N ARG A 91 9.27 13.04 10.17
CA ARG A 91 9.08 12.36 11.45
C ARG A 91 7.61 12.39 11.82
N ILE A 92 7.06 11.24 12.17
CA ILE A 92 5.65 11.03 12.46
C ILE A 92 5.56 10.33 13.80
N ASP A 93 4.75 10.87 14.69
CA ASP A 93 4.45 10.25 15.98
C ASP A 93 3.28 9.30 15.83
N ILE A 94 3.49 8.03 16.15
CA ILE A 94 2.46 7.00 16.25
C ILE A 94 2.07 6.84 17.71
N GLU A 95 0.79 7.01 18.02
CA GLU A 95 0.27 6.75 19.36
C GLU A 95 0.07 5.24 19.55
N LEU A 96 0.56 4.72 20.67
CA LEU A 96 0.43 3.33 21.07
C LEU A 96 -0.81 3.11 21.93
N ILE A 97 -1.22 1.85 22.10
CA ILE A 97 -2.42 1.46 22.88
C ILE A 97 -2.32 1.94 24.34
N ASP A 98 -1.13 2.00 24.91
CA ASP A 98 -0.87 2.50 26.26
C ASP A 98 -0.90 4.04 26.38
N GLY A 99 -1.10 4.75 25.27
CA GLY A 99 -1.13 6.21 25.19
C GLY A 99 0.23 6.88 25.02
N THR A 100 1.32 6.11 25.00
CA THR A 100 2.65 6.63 24.66
C THR A 100 2.76 6.89 23.15
N LYS A 101 3.86 7.54 22.73
CA LYS A 101 4.11 7.85 21.32
C LYS A 101 5.50 7.39 20.91
N GLU A 102 5.58 6.79 19.74
CA GLU A 102 6.84 6.48 19.07
C GLU A 102 7.01 7.30 17.80
N THR A 103 8.18 7.93 17.64
CA THR A 103 8.49 8.74 16.47
C THR A 103 9.24 7.93 15.42
N HIS A 104 8.61 7.74 14.27
CA HIS A 104 9.17 7.01 13.13
C HIS A 104 9.28 7.90 11.91
N ASN A 105 10.19 7.57 10.99
CA ASN A 105 10.20 8.24 9.69
C ASN A 105 9.15 7.63 8.76
N LEU A 106 8.70 8.40 7.77
CA LEU A 106 7.67 7.94 6.85
C LEU A 106 8.11 6.71 6.03
N SER A 107 9.39 6.63 5.66
CA SER A 107 9.89 5.45 4.94
C SER A 107 9.72 4.16 5.73
N PHE A 108 9.89 4.20 7.06
CA PHE A 108 9.65 3.08 7.95
C PHE A 108 8.16 2.73 7.98
N LEU A 109 7.29 3.72 8.20
CA LEU A 109 5.84 3.50 8.28
C LEU A 109 5.20 2.97 7.00
N LYS A 110 5.82 3.22 5.84
CA LYS A 110 5.41 2.64 4.54
C LYS A 110 5.76 1.17 4.37
N ASN A 111 6.65 0.62 5.19
CA ASN A 111 7.15 -0.75 5.06
C ASN A 111 6.94 -1.59 6.32
N TYR A 112 6.65 -0.96 7.46
CA TYR A 112 6.60 -1.62 8.75
C TYR A 112 5.39 -1.17 9.58
N TYR A 113 5.05 -2.02 10.54
CA TYR A 113 4.06 -1.79 11.58
C TYR A 113 4.65 -2.16 12.93
N LEU A 114 4.12 -1.57 13.99
CA LEU A 114 4.65 -1.74 15.33
C LEU A 114 3.99 -2.95 16.01
N VAL A 115 4.83 -3.82 16.56
CA VAL A 115 4.41 -4.98 17.35
C VAL A 115 5.19 -5.02 18.66
N GLU A 116 4.58 -5.61 19.70
CA GLU A 116 5.27 -5.79 20.98
C GLU A 116 6.45 -6.75 20.82
N GLU A 117 7.64 -6.29 21.18
CA GLU A 117 8.83 -7.14 21.21
C GLU A 117 8.69 -8.19 22.32
N PHE A 118 9.06 -9.44 22.04
CA PHE A 118 9.07 -10.55 23.01
C PHE A 118 7.71 -11.03 23.56
N SER A 119 6.58 -10.64 22.97
CA SER A 119 5.25 -11.12 23.39
C SER A 119 5.04 -12.63 23.18
N GLY A 120 5.90 -13.27 22.37
CA GLY A 120 5.75 -14.68 21.96
C GLY A 120 4.59 -14.91 20.99
N ARG A 121 3.81 -13.88 20.67
CA ARG A 121 2.75 -13.90 19.66
C ARG A 121 3.30 -13.36 18.34
N LYS A 122 2.86 -13.95 17.23
CA LYS A 122 3.29 -13.52 15.90
C LYS A 122 2.73 -12.13 15.52
N PHE A 123 1.56 -11.79 16.06
CA PHE A 123 0.89 -10.52 15.83
C PHE A 123 0.46 -9.95 17.18
N ASP A 124 1.16 -8.91 17.62
CA ASP A 124 0.81 -8.20 18.83
C ASP A 124 0.88 -6.70 18.54
N PHE A 125 -0.12 -6.22 17.80
CA PHE A 125 -0.12 -4.84 17.32
C PHE A 125 -0.28 -3.90 18.50
N ILE A 126 0.69 -2.99 18.67
CA ILE A 126 0.70 -2.02 19.77
C ILE A 126 0.22 -0.63 19.35
N GLU A 127 -0.16 -0.45 18.08
CA GLU A 127 -0.62 0.81 17.54
C GLU A 127 -2.08 1.09 17.94
N LYS A 128 -2.36 2.29 18.46
CA LYS A 128 -3.71 2.67 18.89
C LYS A 128 -4.68 2.78 17.72
N ASN A 129 -4.23 3.34 16.61
CA ASN A 129 -5.04 3.58 15.42
C ASN A 129 -5.05 2.35 14.52
N LEU A 130 -5.71 1.29 15.02
CA LEU A 130 -5.92 0.05 14.31
C LEU A 130 -7.38 -0.07 13.87
N PHE A 131 -7.57 -0.35 12.58
CA PHE A 131 -8.88 -0.51 11.95
C PHE A 131 -8.92 -1.81 11.17
N MET A 132 -10.10 -2.42 11.08
CA MET A 132 -10.30 -3.59 10.22
C MET A 132 -11.51 -3.39 9.34
N ILE A 133 -11.30 -3.61 8.04
CA ILE A 133 -12.36 -3.73 7.06
C ILE A 133 -12.71 -5.23 7.02
N PRO A 134 -13.85 -5.64 7.61
CA PRO A 134 -14.23 -7.04 7.62
C PRO A 134 -14.66 -7.49 6.22
N HIS A 135 -14.59 -8.80 5.94
CA HIS A 135 -15.22 -9.35 4.73
C HIS A 135 -16.73 -9.31 4.89
N SER A 136 -17.22 -9.78 6.04
CA SER A 136 -18.60 -9.65 6.47
C SER A 136 -18.72 -9.28 7.94
N ASN A 137 -19.81 -8.59 8.29
CA ASN A 137 -20.18 -8.30 9.67
C ASN A 137 -21.69 -8.05 9.75
N GLU A 138 -22.36 -8.66 10.74
CA GLU A 138 -23.81 -8.50 10.98
C GLU A 138 -24.68 -8.72 9.72
N GLY A 139 -24.36 -9.75 8.93
CA GLY A 139 -25.09 -10.08 7.69
C GLY A 139 -24.83 -9.14 6.51
N LYS A 140 -23.88 -8.22 6.63
CA LYS A 140 -23.40 -7.35 5.54
C LYS A 140 -22.09 -7.87 4.99
N ILE A 141 -21.97 -7.98 3.67
CA ILE A 141 -20.75 -8.26 2.92
C ILE A 141 -20.15 -6.95 2.42
N TYR A 142 -18.88 -6.72 2.69
CA TYR A 142 -18.19 -5.46 2.40
C TYR A 142 -17.34 -5.58 1.14
N ASN A 143 -17.52 -4.66 0.19
CA ASN A 143 -16.73 -4.59 -1.02
C ASN A 143 -15.47 -3.75 -0.79
N PHE A 144 -14.34 -4.41 -0.49
CA PHE A 144 -13.07 -3.74 -0.25
C PHE A 144 -12.64 -2.80 -1.38
N GLY A 145 -12.87 -3.20 -2.64
CA GLY A 145 -12.56 -2.37 -3.82
C GLY A 145 -13.25 -1.01 -3.81
N ASN A 146 -14.53 -0.97 -3.43
CA ASN A 146 -15.29 0.27 -3.32
C ASN A 146 -15.03 0.99 -1.99
N ILE A 147 -14.76 0.27 -0.90
CA ILE A 147 -14.36 0.88 0.37
C ILE A 147 -13.05 1.65 0.23
N LYS A 148 -12.07 1.16 -0.55
CA LYS A 148 -10.85 1.93 -0.87
C LYS A 148 -11.18 3.32 -1.47
N LYS A 149 -12.18 3.38 -2.36
CA LYS A 149 -12.63 4.66 -2.94
C LYS A 149 -13.32 5.54 -1.89
N LEU A 150 -14.07 4.94 -0.96
CA LEU A 150 -14.69 5.64 0.17
C LEU A 150 -13.64 6.25 1.09
N LEU A 151 -12.61 5.49 1.49
CA LEU A 151 -11.50 5.98 2.31
C LEU A 151 -10.84 7.20 1.65
N LYS A 152 -10.57 7.12 0.34
CA LYS A 152 -9.95 8.21 -0.42
C LYS A 152 -10.78 9.50 -0.42
N LYS A 153 -12.12 9.38 -0.42
CA LYS A 153 -13.06 10.50 -0.49
C LYS A 153 -13.39 11.09 0.90
N SER A 154 -13.64 10.26 1.90
CA SER A 154 -14.23 10.71 3.17
C SER A 154 -13.21 11.35 4.11
N LYS A 155 -11.94 10.91 4.08
CA LYS A 155 -10.86 11.39 4.96
C LYS A 155 -11.18 11.28 6.47
N LEU A 156 -12.05 10.34 6.86
CA LEU A 156 -12.47 10.16 8.27
C LEU A 156 -11.42 9.40 9.09
N MET A 157 -10.69 8.47 8.47
CA MET A 157 -9.64 7.71 9.12
C MET A 157 -8.41 8.59 9.40
N PRO A 158 -7.83 8.55 10.61
CA PRO A 158 -6.58 9.26 10.91
C PRO A 158 -5.45 8.82 9.98
N ASP A 159 -4.61 9.76 9.57
CA ASP A 159 -3.42 9.44 8.76
C ASP A 159 -2.44 8.56 9.56
N TYR A 160 -1.66 7.75 8.86
CA TYR A 160 -0.73 6.75 9.40
C TYR A 160 -1.37 5.58 10.18
N SER A 161 -2.69 5.43 10.13
CA SER A 161 -3.40 4.31 10.77
C SER A 161 -3.00 2.96 10.15
N LEU A 162 -2.99 1.92 10.98
CA LEU A 162 -2.88 0.53 10.52
C LEU A 162 -4.26 0.02 10.13
N VAL A 163 -4.37 -0.58 8.96
CA VAL A 163 -5.63 -1.08 8.39
C VAL A 163 -5.48 -2.54 8.04
N LEU A 164 -6.28 -3.37 8.70
CA LEU A 164 -6.46 -4.77 8.37
C LEU A 164 -7.61 -4.91 7.36
N HIS A 165 -7.47 -5.84 6.44
CA HIS A 165 -8.53 -6.23 5.52
C HIS A 165 -8.69 -7.74 5.57
N ASP A 166 -9.91 -8.16 5.92
CA ASP A 166 -10.28 -9.55 5.89
C ASP A 166 -10.66 -9.99 4.49
N ASN A 167 -9.84 -10.89 3.94
CA ASN A 167 -10.06 -11.53 2.65
C ASN A 167 -10.18 -13.05 2.82
N SER A 168 -10.51 -13.52 4.03
CA SER A 168 -10.47 -14.92 4.42
C SER A 168 -11.33 -15.82 3.52
N ASN A 169 -12.47 -15.34 3.05
CA ASN A 169 -13.37 -16.07 2.18
C ASN A 169 -12.85 -16.24 0.74
N ASP A 170 -11.96 -15.36 0.28
CA ASP A 170 -11.46 -15.38 -1.10
C ASP A 170 -10.11 -16.12 -1.19
N ASP A 171 -9.19 -15.88 -0.26
CA ASP A 171 -7.85 -16.49 -0.29
C ASP A 171 -7.28 -16.88 1.08
N SER A 172 -8.13 -16.91 2.12
CA SER A 172 -7.73 -17.29 3.49
C SER A 172 -6.64 -16.40 4.09
N LYS A 173 -6.58 -15.11 3.68
CA LYS A 173 -5.63 -14.14 4.22
C LYS A 173 -6.28 -12.93 4.88
N ILE A 174 -5.55 -12.38 5.83
CA ILE A 174 -5.70 -11.01 6.31
C ILE A 174 -4.56 -10.18 5.74
N TYR A 175 -4.90 -9.05 5.15
CA TYR A 175 -3.95 -8.10 4.57
C TYR A 175 -3.74 -6.93 5.52
N ILE A 176 -2.50 -6.49 5.66
CA ILE A 176 -2.08 -5.36 6.49
C ILE A 176 -1.68 -4.21 5.58
N TYR A 177 -2.28 -3.04 5.81
CA TYR A 177 -1.98 -1.81 5.09
C TYR A 177 -1.66 -0.68 6.06
N ARG A 178 -0.87 0.28 5.59
CA ARG A 178 -0.75 1.61 6.19
C ARG A 178 -1.62 2.59 5.42
N TYR A 179 -2.49 3.33 6.10
CA TYR A 179 -3.21 4.44 5.49
C TYR A 179 -2.35 5.70 5.54
N ILE A 180 -1.89 6.19 4.38
CA ILE A 180 -1.09 7.42 4.25
C ILE A 180 -1.69 8.26 3.12
N ASN A 181 -1.94 9.55 3.38
CA ASN A 181 -2.36 10.50 2.37
C ASN A 181 -3.53 9.99 1.51
N LYS A 182 -4.55 9.43 2.18
CA LYS A 182 -5.78 8.90 1.56
C LYS A 182 -5.60 7.60 0.75
N GLU A 183 -4.44 6.95 0.86
CA GLU A 183 -4.13 5.72 0.14
C GLU A 183 -3.68 4.61 1.09
N LEU A 184 -3.96 3.36 0.71
CA LEU A 184 -3.54 2.18 1.46
C LEU A 184 -2.27 1.63 0.84
N TYR A 185 -1.19 1.64 1.62
CA TYR A 185 0.10 1.06 1.28
C TYR A 185 0.17 -0.34 1.86
N PHE A 186 0.33 -1.36 1.01
CA PHE A 186 0.45 -2.74 1.47
C PHE A 186 1.74 -2.93 2.26
N LEU A 187 1.64 -3.57 3.44
CA LEU A 187 2.78 -3.87 4.31
C LEU A 187 3.09 -5.38 4.32
N ASP A 188 2.09 -6.18 4.67
CA ASP A 188 2.25 -7.64 4.83
C ASP A 188 0.88 -8.36 4.77
N SER A 189 0.89 -9.69 4.78
CA SER A 189 -0.31 -10.53 4.89
C SER A 189 -0.06 -11.76 5.75
N PHE A 190 -1.11 -12.26 6.41
CA PHE A 190 -1.03 -13.48 7.20
C PHE A 190 -2.27 -14.36 7.03
N SER A 191 -2.12 -15.64 7.40
CA SER A 191 -3.24 -16.61 7.34
C SER A 191 -4.36 -16.19 8.28
N SER A 192 -5.60 -16.20 7.78
CA SER A 192 -6.78 -15.88 8.59
C SER A 192 -6.98 -16.84 9.77
N LEU A 193 -6.38 -18.03 9.74
CA LEU A 193 -6.38 -18.97 10.87
C LEU A 193 -5.73 -18.39 12.13
N LEU A 194 -4.82 -17.42 11.99
CA LEU A 194 -4.11 -16.79 13.10
C LEU A 194 -4.94 -15.70 13.79
N ILE A 195 -6.14 -15.38 13.29
CA ILE A 195 -7.05 -14.42 13.91
C ILE A 195 -7.45 -14.86 15.32
N VAL A 196 -7.55 -16.17 15.57
CA VAL A 196 -7.97 -16.73 16.86
C VAL A 196 -7.10 -16.22 18.01
N ASP A 197 -5.81 -16.02 17.77
CA ASP A 197 -4.84 -15.54 18.76
C ASP A 197 -4.99 -14.04 19.09
N ILE A 198 -5.74 -13.30 18.26
CA ILE A 198 -5.89 -11.84 18.33
C ILE A 198 -7.37 -11.38 18.21
N LEU A 199 -8.33 -12.24 18.54
CA LEU A 199 -9.77 -11.98 18.34
C LEU A 199 -10.27 -10.68 18.98
N ASP A 200 -9.85 -10.38 20.22
CA ASP A 200 -10.28 -9.17 20.91
C ASP A 200 -9.82 -7.90 20.19
N LEU A 201 -8.58 -7.92 19.71
CA LEU A 201 -7.97 -6.84 18.95
C LEU A 201 -8.67 -6.67 17.59
N ILE A 202 -9.01 -7.79 16.95
CA ILE A 202 -9.77 -7.83 15.70
C ILE A 202 -11.17 -7.21 15.90
N ASN A 203 -11.92 -7.64 16.92
CA ASN A 203 -13.24 -7.10 17.22
C ASN A 203 -13.21 -5.59 17.50
N ASN A 204 -12.22 -5.14 18.28
CA ASN A 204 -12.02 -3.71 18.54
C ASN A 204 -11.70 -2.94 17.25
N SER A 205 -10.86 -3.48 16.38
CA SER A 205 -10.50 -2.83 15.12
C SER A 205 -11.67 -2.75 14.12
N ILE A 206 -12.57 -3.74 14.10
CA ILE A 206 -13.83 -3.69 13.34
C ILE A 206 -14.73 -2.59 13.91
N LYS A 207 -14.87 -2.54 15.24
CA LYS A 207 -15.67 -1.52 15.91
C LYS A 207 -15.16 -0.11 15.57
N ASN A 208 -13.85 0.13 15.66
CA ASN A 208 -13.24 1.41 15.29
C ASN A 208 -13.56 1.81 13.83
N PHE A 209 -13.52 0.84 12.90
CA PHE A 209 -13.87 1.10 11.50
C PHE A 209 -15.34 1.48 11.34
N LEU A 210 -16.24 0.74 11.98
CA LEU A 210 -17.68 0.99 11.88
C LEU A 210 -18.09 2.27 12.58
N GLU A 211 -17.47 2.64 13.71
CA GLU A 211 -17.71 3.94 14.35
C GLU A 211 -17.49 5.12 13.40
N LEU A 212 -16.52 5.02 12.49
CA LEU A 212 -16.25 6.06 11.50
C LEU A 212 -17.15 5.96 10.26
N TYR A 213 -17.47 4.76 9.80
CA TYR A 213 -18.02 4.55 8.46
C TYR A 213 -19.45 3.99 8.41
N ASN A 214 -20.06 3.64 9.54
CA ASN A 214 -21.38 2.97 9.57
C ASN A 214 -22.48 3.78 8.86
N VAL A 215 -22.39 5.11 8.83
CA VAL A 215 -23.34 5.97 8.08
C VAL A 215 -23.36 5.66 6.57
N TYR A 216 -22.27 5.14 6.01
CA TYR A 216 -22.20 4.72 4.61
C TYR A 216 -22.73 3.29 4.39
N PHE A 217 -23.07 2.56 5.46
CA PHE A 217 -23.41 1.14 5.45
C PHE A 217 -24.81 0.86 6.00
N GLU A 218 -25.68 1.87 6.09
CA GLU A 218 -27.05 1.72 6.62
C GLU A 218 -27.97 0.88 5.72
N LYS A 219 -27.73 0.91 4.41
CA LYS A 219 -28.50 0.19 3.38
C LYS A 219 -27.58 -0.31 2.28
N GLU A 220 -28.02 -1.34 1.55
CA GLU A 220 -27.29 -1.89 0.42
C GLU A 220 -26.92 -0.81 -0.61
N ASN A 221 -25.67 -0.82 -1.04
CA ASN A 221 -25.09 0.16 -1.95
C ASN A 221 -23.81 -0.38 -2.59
N GLU A 222 -22.98 0.49 -3.18
CA GLU A 222 -21.72 0.06 -3.81
C GLU A 222 -20.69 -0.51 -2.81
N PHE A 223 -20.75 -0.13 -1.53
CA PHE A 223 -19.82 -0.56 -0.48
C PHE A 223 -20.25 -1.85 0.22
N ILE A 224 -21.56 -2.08 0.36
CA ILE A 224 -22.09 -3.24 1.11
C ILE A 224 -23.24 -3.92 0.38
N LYS A 225 -23.34 -5.24 0.56
CA LYS A 225 -24.50 -6.07 0.21
C LYS A 225 -24.97 -6.84 1.43
N TYR A 226 -26.21 -7.33 1.44
CA TYR A 226 -26.63 -8.27 2.47
C TYR A 226 -26.34 -9.71 2.03
N GLU A 227 -26.01 -10.57 2.98
CA GLU A 227 -25.92 -12.01 2.75
C GLU A 227 -27.29 -12.52 2.27
N ASN A 228 -27.30 -13.26 1.16
CA ASN A 228 -28.54 -13.91 0.71
C ASN A 228 -28.84 -15.07 1.67
N ASN A 229 -29.95 -14.98 2.41
CA ASN A 229 -30.51 -16.12 3.15
C ASN A 229 -30.94 -17.24 2.19
#